data_AF-A0A085ZUS5-F1
#
_entry.id   AF-A0A085ZUS5-F1
#
_cell.length_a   1.000
_cell.length_b   1.000
_cell.length_c   1.000
_cell.angle_alpha   90.00
_cell.angle_beta   90.00
_cell.angle_gamma   90.00
#
_symmetry.space_group_name_H-M   'P 1'
#
loop_
_entity.id
_entity.type
_entity.pdbx_description
1 polymer ?
#
loop_
_entity_poly.entity_id
_entity_poly.type
_entity_poly.pdbx_seq_one_letter_code
_entity_poly.pdbx_strand_id
1 'polypeptide(L)'
;MQKKLALITLLTIFSLHISAQNEKNYVTDKVSNKYAYINVIETYERVAAKGYKSVDLFQKLGNSSYSNCKLEKAAVWYGELFALTSDLDPIYYYRYAESLQFICQNEKADAILEKLKRKSKGS
;
A
#
# COMPACT_ATOMS: atom_id res chain seq x y z
N MET A 1 44.43 54.92 18.55
CA MET A 1 43.83 53.58 18.80
C MET A 1 42.42 53.60 19.40
N GLN A 2 41.88 54.72 19.91
CA GLN A 2 40.54 54.76 20.51
C GLN A 2 39.37 54.82 19.51
N LYS A 3 39.59 55.30 18.27
CA LYS A 3 38.54 55.34 17.24
C LYS A 3 38.18 53.97 16.66
N LYS A 4 39.04 52.95 16.83
CA LYS A 4 38.77 51.56 16.41
C LYS A 4 38.02 50.74 17.46
N LEU A 5 38.05 51.15 18.73
CA LEU A 5 37.23 50.52 19.79
C LEU A 5 35.79 51.03 19.81
N ALA A 6 35.55 52.30 19.44
CA ALA A 6 34.19 52.86 19.37
C ALA A 6 33.36 52.29 18.20
N LEU A 7 34.01 51.68 17.20
CA LEU A 7 33.32 51.11 16.03
C LEU A 7 32.80 49.68 16.28
N ILE A 8 33.28 49.00 17.33
CA ILE A 8 32.91 47.60 17.61
C ILE A 8 31.69 47.52 18.54
N THR A 9 31.38 48.57 19.32
CA THR A 9 30.21 48.62 20.20
C THR A 9 28.91 49.04 19.50
N LEU A 10 28.93 49.36 18.21
CA LEU A 10 27.73 49.76 17.46
C LEU A 10 27.04 48.59 16.73
N LEU A 11 27.62 47.38 16.72
CA LEU A 11 27.11 46.23 15.96
C LEU A 11 26.37 45.17 16.79
N THR A 12 25.99 45.45 18.04
CA THR A 12 25.37 44.46 18.95
C THR A 12 24.00 44.84 19.51
N ILE A 13 23.36 45.91 19.02
CA ILE A 13 21.97 46.25 19.41
C ILE A 13 20.95 45.72 18.37
N PHE A 14 21.37 44.79 17.50
CA PHE A 14 20.49 44.08 16.56
C PHE A 14 19.68 42.96 17.24
N SER A 15 19.30 43.13 18.49
CA SER A 15 18.47 42.16 19.19
C SER A 15 17.50 42.92 20.07
N LEU A 16 16.21 42.70 19.81
CA LEU A 16 15.01 43.21 20.50
C LEU A 16 14.22 44.30 19.74
N HIS A 17 13.80 43.97 18.52
CA HIS A 17 12.46 44.36 18.08
C HIS A 17 11.59 43.12 17.98
N ILE A 18 10.93 42.81 19.11
CA ILE A 18 9.78 41.92 19.15
C ILE A 18 8.70 42.57 18.29
N SER A 19 8.49 42.02 17.09
CA SER A 19 7.25 42.23 16.35
C SER A 19 6.49 40.92 16.43
N ALA A 20 5.62 40.80 17.44
CA ALA A 20 4.54 39.84 17.38
C ALA A 20 3.61 40.29 16.25
N GLN A 21 3.89 39.84 15.02
CA GLN A 21 2.92 39.93 13.95
C GLN A 21 1.79 38.99 14.32
N ASN A 22 0.66 39.56 14.69
CA ASN A 22 -0.59 38.83 14.82
C ASN A 22 -0.89 38.23 13.44
N GLU A 23 -0.50 36.98 13.25
CA GLU A 23 -0.88 36.21 12.08
C GLU A 23 -2.40 36.07 12.16
N LYS A 24 -3.12 36.88 11.36
CA LYS A 24 -4.52 36.60 11.06
C LYS A 24 -4.51 35.26 10.34
N ASN A 25 -4.68 34.20 11.13
CA ASN A 25 -5.00 32.87 10.65
C ASN A 25 -6.34 32.99 9.93
N TYR A 26 -6.30 33.30 8.64
CA TYR A 26 -7.32 32.81 7.75
C TYR A 26 -7.11 31.30 7.76
N VAL A 27 -7.87 30.64 8.62
CA VAL A 27 -8.15 29.22 8.48
C VAL A 27 -8.77 29.09 7.10
N THR A 28 -7.96 28.83 6.08
CA THR A 28 -8.43 28.21 4.85
C THR A 28 -8.80 26.80 5.23
N ASP A 29 -9.96 26.70 5.85
CA ASP A 29 -10.61 25.49 6.24
C ASP A 29 -10.85 24.70 4.94
N LYS A 30 -10.28 23.49 4.89
CA LYS A 30 -10.82 22.36 4.12
C LYS A 30 -10.68 22.38 2.59
N VAL A 31 -9.46 22.32 2.06
CA VAL A 31 -9.26 21.62 0.76
C VAL A 31 -7.98 20.77 0.69
N SER A 32 -6.92 21.09 1.44
CA SER A 32 -5.62 20.43 1.22
C SER A 32 -5.51 19.00 1.77
N ASN A 33 -6.19 18.66 2.89
CA ASN A 33 -6.09 17.31 3.48
C ASN A 33 -6.97 16.24 2.80
N LYS A 34 -7.72 16.60 1.74
CA LYS A 34 -8.56 15.65 0.98
C LYS A 34 -7.87 15.08 -0.26
N TYR A 35 -6.62 15.43 -0.51
CA TYR A 35 -5.69 14.53 -1.20
C TYR A 35 -5.28 13.44 -0.21
N ALA A 36 -6.31 12.76 0.29
CA ALA A 36 -6.24 11.64 1.18
C ALA A 36 -5.26 10.64 0.59
N TYR A 37 -4.38 10.11 1.42
CA TYR A 37 -3.53 8.99 1.09
C TYR A 37 -4.41 7.85 0.57
N ILE A 38 -4.60 7.75 -0.75
CA ILE A 38 -5.44 6.73 -1.36
C ILE A 38 -4.68 5.43 -1.18
N ASN A 39 -5.15 4.58 -0.27
CA ASN A 39 -4.69 3.22 -0.21
C ASN A 39 -5.07 2.53 -1.53
N VAL A 40 -4.07 2.25 -2.34
CA VAL A 40 -4.23 1.66 -3.67
C VAL A 40 -4.99 0.32 -3.58
N ILE A 41 -4.75 -0.44 -2.49
CA ILE A 41 -5.42 -1.72 -2.24
C ILE A 41 -6.92 -1.52 -1.99
N GLU A 42 -7.31 -0.55 -1.16
CA GLU A 42 -8.73 -0.23 -0.94
C GLU A 42 -9.43 0.25 -2.22
N THR A 43 -8.69 0.95 -3.09
CA THR A 43 -9.24 1.35 -4.40
C THR A 43 -9.46 0.14 -5.29
N TYR A 44 -8.51 -0.80 -5.32
CA TYR A 44 -8.69 -2.07 -6.04
C TYR A 44 -9.82 -2.92 -5.48
N GLU A 45 -10.02 -2.96 -4.17
CA GLU A 45 -11.15 -3.66 -3.56
C GLU A 45 -12.49 -3.05 -3.98
N ARG A 46 -12.59 -1.72 -4.02
CA ARG A 46 -13.79 -1.02 -4.53
C ARG A 46 -14.02 -1.27 -6.02
N VAL A 47 -12.96 -1.38 -6.82
CA VAL A 47 -13.05 -1.72 -8.24
C VAL A 47 -13.54 -3.16 -8.40
N ALA A 48 -12.98 -4.12 -7.68
CA ALA A 48 -13.44 -5.51 -7.68
C ALA A 48 -14.89 -5.64 -7.22
N ALA A 49 -15.29 -4.90 -6.17
CA ALA A 49 -16.66 -4.88 -5.66
C ALA A 49 -17.70 -4.34 -6.67
N LYS A 50 -17.27 -3.53 -7.65
CA LYS A 50 -18.11 -3.08 -8.77
C LYS A 50 -18.21 -4.13 -9.90
N GLY A 51 -17.62 -5.31 -9.73
CA GLY A 51 -17.66 -6.40 -10.69
C GLY A 51 -16.53 -6.37 -11.72
N TYR A 52 -15.58 -5.43 -11.63
CA TYR A 52 -14.41 -5.44 -12.50
C TYR A 52 -13.51 -6.61 -12.13
N LYS A 53 -13.12 -7.39 -13.13
CA LYS A 53 -12.26 -8.57 -12.96
C LYS A 53 -11.10 -8.49 -13.94
N SER A 54 -9.88 -8.64 -13.44
CA SER A 54 -8.70 -8.81 -14.28
C SER A 54 -7.62 -9.58 -13.52
N VAL A 55 -6.71 -10.20 -14.28
CA VAL A 55 -5.55 -10.91 -13.71
C VAL A 55 -4.71 -9.97 -12.85
N ASP A 56 -4.35 -8.79 -13.37
CA ASP A 56 -3.56 -7.78 -12.65
C ASP A 56 -4.24 -7.33 -11.34
N LEU A 57 -5.55 -7.08 -11.38
CA LEU A 57 -6.32 -6.66 -10.21
C LEU A 57 -6.26 -7.71 -9.11
N PHE A 58 -6.57 -8.97 -9.43
CA PHE A 58 -6.59 -10.03 -8.42
C PHE A 58 -5.19 -10.48 -7.98
N GLN A 59 -4.16 -10.35 -8.84
CA GLN A 59 -2.77 -10.50 -8.41
C GLN A 59 -2.39 -9.45 -7.37
N LYS A 60 -2.69 -8.17 -7.60
CA LYS A 60 -2.39 -7.09 -6.65
C LYS A 60 -3.12 -7.25 -5.32
N LEU A 61 -4.41 -7.59 -5.38
CA LEU A 61 -5.23 -7.83 -4.19
C LEU A 61 -4.79 -9.07 -3.40
N GLY A 62 -4.54 -10.18 -4.09
CA GLY A 62 -4.05 -11.42 -3.49
C GLY A 62 -2.66 -11.26 -2.87
N ASN A 63 -1.72 -10.67 -3.61
CA ASN A 63 -0.35 -10.43 -3.15
C ASN A 63 -0.33 -9.51 -1.93
N SER A 64 -1.07 -8.40 -1.96
CA SER A 64 -1.15 -7.51 -0.81
C SER A 64 -1.75 -8.21 0.41
N SER A 65 -2.83 -8.95 0.24
CA SER A 65 -3.47 -9.67 1.36
C SER A 65 -2.52 -10.70 1.96
N TYR A 66 -1.83 -11.48 1.12
CA TYR A 66 -0.86 -12.49 1.53
C TYR A 66 0.34 -11.87 2.27
N SER A 67 0.94 -10.82 1.71
CA SER A 67 2.08 -10.12 2.34
C SER A 67 1.74 -9.45 3.67
N ASN A 68 0.46 -9.14 3.91
CA ASN A 68 -0.03 -8.61 5.19
C ASN A 68 -0.57 -9.71 6.13
N CYS A 69 -0.27 -10.98 5.85
CA CYS A 69 -0.74 -12.15 6.61
C CYS A 69 -2.28 -12.28 6.70
N LYS A 70 -3.03 -11.61 5.81
CA LYS A 70 -4.49 -11.71 5.72
C LYS A 70 -4.86 -12.89 4.82
N LEU A 71 -4.50 -14.10 5.25
CA LEU A 71 -4.57 -15.31 4.42
C LEU A 71 -6.00 -15.71 4.02
N GLU A 72 -6.99 -15.49 4.89
CA GLU A 72 -8.40 -15.66 4.53
C GLU A 72 -8.80 -14.78 3.33
N LYS A 73 -8.40 -13.51 3.34
CA LYS A 73 -8.66 -12.57 2.25
C LYS A 73 -7.85 -12.91 1.00
N ALA A 74 -6.60 -13.35 1.18
CA ALA A 74 -5.77 -13.83 0.07
C ALA A 74 -6.40 -15.04 -0.63
N ALA A 75 -6.98 -15.97 0.11
CA ALA A 75 -7.68 -17.13 -0.46
C ALA A 75 -8.86 -16.71 -1.36
N VAL A 76 -9.61 -15.67 -0.96
CA VAL A 76 -10.70 -15.11 -1.79
C VAL A 76 -10.14 -14.55 -3.10
N TRP A 77 -9.14 -13.66 -3.03
CA TRP A 77 -8.61 -13.01 -4.23
C TRP A 77 -7.87 -13.95 -5.16
N TYR A 78 -7.09 -14.89 -4.62
CA TYR A 78 -6.48 -15.91 -5.45
C TYR A 78 -7.53 -16.86 -6.04
N GLY A 79 -8.63 -17.14 -5.34
CA GLY A 79 -9.75 -17.88 -5.93
C GLY A 79 -10.32 -17.20 -7.16
N GLU A 80 -10.58 -15.89 -7.09
CA GLU A 80 -11.02 -15.10 -8.24
C GLU A 80 -9.96 -15.06 -9.36
N LEU A 81 -8.67 -14.95 -9.01
CA LEU A 81 -7.57 -15.01 -9.98
C LEU A 81 -7.56 -16.34 -10.74
N PHE A 82 -7.64 -17.46 -10.02
CA PHE A 82 -7.63 -18.81 -10.58
C PHE A 82 -8.90 -19.16 -11.36
N ALA A 83 -10.00 -18.44 -11.12
CA ALA A 83 -11.20 -18.51 -11.93
C ALA A 83 -11.05 -17.83 -13.30
N LEU A 84 -10.15 -16.83 -13.41
CA LEU A 84 -9.84 -16.18 -14.69
C LEU A 84 -8.80 -16.93 -15.52
N THR A 85 -7.76 -17.45 -14.87
CA THR A 85 -6.68 -18.15 -15.56
C THR A 85 -5.91 -19.06 -14.61
N SER A 86 -5.32 -20.12 -15.15
CA SER A 86 -4.30 -20.91 -14.46
C SER A 86 -2.92 -20.83 -15.13
N ASP A 87 -2.77 -20.01 -16.18
CA ASP A 87 -1.45 -19.70 -16.73
C ASP A 87 -0.78 -18.61 -15.88
N LEU A 88 -0.23 -19.04 -14.75
CA LEU A 88 0.36 -18.20 -13.73
C LEU A 88 1.69 -18.80 -13.29
N ASP A 89 2.57 -17.96 -12.73
CA ASP A 89 3.80 -18.41 -12.12
C ASP A 89 3.54 -19.39 -10.95
N PRO A 90 4.44 -20.36 -10.72
CA PRO A 90 4.32 -21.31 -9.62
C PRO A 90 4.05 -20.67 -8.25
N ILE A 91 4.58 -19.48 -8.00
CA ILE A 91 4.38 -18.75 -6.74
C ILE A 91 2.90 -18.52 -6.41
N TYR A 92 2.05 -18.29 -7.40
CA TYR A 92 0.61 -18.07 -7.16
C TYR A 92 -0.10 -19.36 -6.73
N TYR A 93 0.36 -20.52 -7.23
CA TYR A 93 -0.16 -21.82 -6.80
C TYR A 93 0.18 -22.10 -5.34
N TYR A 94 1.43 -21.87 -4.94
CA TYR A 94 1.85 -22.07 -3.56
C TYR A 94 1.12 -21.12 -2.60
N ARG A 95 1.11 -19.82 -2.89
CA ARG A 95 0.44 -18.82 -2.05
C ARG A 95 -1.05 -19.09 -1.92
N TYR A 96 -1.71 -19.55 -2.99
CA TYR A 96 -3.11 -19.90 -2.93
C TYR A 96 -3.34 -21.15 -2.09
N ALA A 97 -2.55 -22.20 -2.29
CA ALA A 97 -2.62 -23.43 -1.50
C ALA A 97 -2.40 -23.17 0.00
N GLU A 98 -1.39 -22.38 0.37
CA GLU A 98 -1.14 -21.99 1.77
C GLU A 98 -2.30 -21.18 2.36
N SER A 99 -2.85 -20.24 1.57
CA SER A 99 -4.02 -19.46 2.01
C SER A 99 -5.25 -20.34 2.22
N LEU A 100 -5.44 -21.37 1.38
CA LEU A 100 -6.51 -22.36 1.51
C LEU A 100 -6.31 -23.25 2.74
N GLN A 101 -5.08 -23.70 3.00
CA GLN A 101 -4.75 -24.48 4.20
C GLN A 101 -5.03 -23.70 5.48
N PHE A 102 -4.70 -22.40 5.51
CA PHE A 102 -4.98 -21.53 6.66
C PHE A 102 -6.48 -21.48 6.99
N ILE A 103 -7.35 -21.54 5.99
CA ILE A 103 -8.82 -21.60 6.16
C ILE A 103 -9.37 -23.04 6.14
N CYS A 104 -8.52 -24.04 6.39
CA CYS A 104 -8.85 -25.46 6.45
C CYS A 104 -9.47 -26.06 5.17
N GLN A 105 -9.28 -25.43 4.00
CA GLN A 105 -9.73 -25.94 2.70
C GLN A 105 -8.65 -26.82 2.06
N ASN A 106 -8.17 -27.83 2.79
CA ASN A 106 -7.01 -28.65 2.42
C ASN A 106 -7.19 -29.38 1.08
N GLU A 107 -8.38 -29.93 0.81
CA GLU A 107 -8.65 -30.61 -0.46
C GLU A 107 -8.47 -29.69 -1.67
N LYS A 108 -8.87 -28.42 -1.55
CA LYS A 108 -8.66 -27.43 -2.62
C LYS A 108 -7.19 -27.06 -2.73
N ALA A 109 -6.48 -26.92 -1.61
CA ALA A 109 -5.05 -26.64 -1.62
C ALA A 109 -4.27 -27.74 -2.37
N ASP A 110 -4.56 -29.00 -2.06
CA ASP A 110 -3.95 -30.15 -2.73
C ASP A 110 -4.28 -30.16 -4.23
N ALA A 111 -5.53 -29.89 -4.61
CA ALA A 111 -5.93 -29.79 -6.01
C ALA A 111 -5.17 -28.69 -6.79
N ILE A 112 -4.89 -27.55 -6.15
CA ILE A 112 -4.09 -26.47 -6.75
C ILE A 112 -2.64 -26.93 -6.94
N LEU A 113 -2.02 -27.56 -5.96
CA LEU A 113 -0.66 -28.07 -6.07
C LEU A 113 -0.54 -29.20 -7.12
N GLU A 114 -1.54 -30.08 -7.22
CA GLU A 114 -1.60 -31.10 -8.28
C GLU A 114 -1.75 -30.49 -9.67
N LYS A 115 -2.48 -29.37 -9.80
CA LYS A 115 -2.53 -28.62 -11.07
C LYS A 115 -1.13 -28.10 -11.45
N LEU A 116 -0.36 -27.58 -10.49
CA LEU A 116 1.02 -27.14 -10.75
C LEU A 116 1.93 -28.29 -11.19
N LYS A 117 1.87 -29.44 -10.49
CA LYS A 117 2.67 -30.64 -10.85
C LYS A 117 2.36 -31.16 -12.25
N ARG A 118 1.11 -31.09 -12.69
CA ARG A 118 0.72 -31.46 -14.05
C ARG A 118 1.25 -30.46 -15.08
N LYS A 119 1.22 -29.16 -14.76
CA LYS A 119 1.79 -28.11 -15.63
C LYS A 119 3.29 -28.33 -15.87
N SER A 120 4.06 -28.67 -14.85
CA SER A 120 5.52 -28.87 -14.98
C SER A 120 5.92 -30.14 -15.72
N LYS A 121 5.06 -31.16 -15.76
CA LYS A 121 5.31 -32.41 -16.51
C LYS A 121 5.00 -32.31 -18.00
N GLY A 122 4.21 -31.31 -18.41
CA GLY A 122 3.76 -31.13 -19.80
C GLY A 122 4.50 -30.02 -20.56
N SER A 123 5.49 -29.38 -19.94
CA SER A 123 6.35 -28.32 -20.48
C SER A 123 7.78 -28.81 -20.61
#